data_AF-A0AAW3M140-F1
#
_entry.id   AF-A0AAW3M140-F1
#
_cell.length_a   1.000
_cell.length_b   1.000
_cell.length_c   1.000
_cell.angle_alpha   90.00
_cell.angle_beta   90.00
_cell.angle_gamma   90.00
#
_symmetry.space_group_name_H-M   'P 1'
#
loop_
_entity.id
_entity.type
_entity.pdbx_description
1 polymer ?
#
loop_
_entity_poly.entity_id
_entity_poly.type
_entity_poly.pdbx_seq_one_letter_code
_entity_poly.pdbx_strand_id
1 'polypeptide(L)'
;MMKRIAFFVEGYTEMLFVERLVVAIAGKNEVRIEELRIKGGRTVPKSIVTIRAADDDIGQEYYVLIVDCGGDHQVRTRLGEEHHGLTIKGYEKIVCIRDVRPKFSREDIPKLYAGLRSGIDINLAPVDFILSVMEVEAWFLAEFNHYAEIDPLITPHEIASQLSFNPVVDDPALRDDPASDLSLSYSIAGKTYSKGQASRTIDALDYAYIYTDLADRIPELKRLVNHMDSFLTPPQLTQSPFGLS
;
A
#
# COMPACT_ATOMS: atom_id res chain seq x y z
N MET A 1 -17.41 -8.29 -17.19
CA MET A 1 -16.01 -8.17 -17.67
C MET A 1 -15.16 -8.02 -16.43
N MET A 2 -14.01 -8.70 -16.35
CA MET A 2 -13.13 -8.63 -15.17
C MET A 2 -12.65 -7.20 -14.96
N LYS A 3 -12.87 -6.65 -13.77
CA LYS A 3 -12.49 -5.28 -13.41
C LYS A 3 -11.00 -5.21 -13.12
N ARG A 4 -10.31 -4.17 -13.60
CA ARG A 4 -8.84 -4.09 -13.53
C ARG A 4 -8.34 -2.83 -12.81
N ILE A 5 -7.51 -3.01 -11.80
CA ILE A 5 -6.83 -1.93 -11.06
C ILE A 5 -5.32 -2.18 -11.04
N ALA A 6 -4.53 -1.11 -11.15
CA ALA A 6 -3.07 -1.19 -11.04
C ALA A 6 -2.56 -0.37 -9.86
N PHE A 7 -1.55 -0.90 -9.17
CA PHE A 7 -0.81 -0.24 -8.11
C PHE A 7 0.63 -0.03 -8.55
N PHE A 8 1.13 1.20 -8.47
CA PHE A 8 2.54 1.52 -8.68
C PHE A 8 3.13 1.94 -7.35
N VAL A 9 4.03 1.11 -6.82
CA VAL A 9 4.58 1.30 -5.49
C VAL A 9 6.08 1.52 -5.56
N GLU A 10 6.61 2.18 -4.54
CA GLU A 10 8.03 2.51 -4.46
C GLU A 10 8.93 1.27 -4.47
N GLY A 11 8.64 0.30 -3.60
CA GLY A 11 9.49 -0.86 -3.38
C GLY A 11 8.74 -2.12 -2.97
N TYR A 12 9.51 -3.07 -2.44
CA TYR A 12 9.03 -4.40 -2.09
C TYR A 12 8.09 -4.40 -0.89
N THR A 13 8.37 -3.57 0.12
CA THR A 13 7.57 -3.48 1.36
C THR A 13 6.14 -3.06 1.04
N GLU A 14 5.96 -2.01 0.24
CA GLU A 14 4.65 -1.51 -0.17
C GLU A 14 3.94 -2.52 -1.08
N MET A 15 4.69 -3.23 -1.94
CA MET A 15 4.12 -4.28 -2.81
C MET A 15 3.48 -5.40 -1.99
N LEU A 16 4.19 -5.91 -0.98
CA LEU A 16 3.65 -6.93 -0.09
C LEU A 16 2.47 -6.38 0.73
N PHE A 17 2.57 -5.17 1.26
CA PHE A 17 1.49 -4.54 2.02
C PHE A 17 0.20 -4.45 1.21
N VAL A 18 0.29 -3.95 -0.04
CA VAL A 18 -0.84 -3.83 -0.96
C VAL A 18 -1.42 -5.20 -1.30
N GLU A 19 -0.58 -6.21 -1.59
CA GLU A 19 -1.06 -7.56 -1.90
C GLU A 19 -1.90 -8.13 -0.75
N ARG A 20 -1.39 -8.07 0.47
CA ARG A 20 -2.08 -8.59 1.66
C ARG A 20 -3.38 -7.84 1.94
N LEU A 21 -3.39 -6.51 1.79
CA LEU A 21 -4.60 -5.71 1.97
C LEU A 21 -5.66 -6.01 0.89
N VAL A 22 -5.24 -6.20 -0.36
CA VAL A 22 -6.13 -6.64 -1.45
C VAL A 22 -6.77 -7.99 -1.12
N VAL A 23 -5.96 -8.96 -0.67
CA VAL A 23 -6.45 -10.29 -0.29
C VAL A 23 -7.39 -10.22 0.91
N ALA A 24 -7.12 -9.34 1.88
CA ALA A 24 -7.97 -9.15 3.05
C ALA A 24 -9.35 -8.54 2.69
N ILE A 25 -9.40 -7.65 1.69
CA ILE A 25 -10.64 -6.97 1.26
C ILE A 25 -11.46 -7.85 0.31
N ALA A 26 -10.86 -8.32 -0.80
CA ALA A 26 -11.59 -9.08 -1.83
C ALA A 26 -11.79 -10.55 -1.46
N GLY A 27 -10.96 -11.09 -0.57
CA GLY A 27 -10.77 -12.53 -0.43
C GLY A 27 -9.93 -13.10 -1.58
N LYS A 28 -9.09 -14.09 -1.26
CA LYS A 28 -8.11 -14.67 -2.19
C LYS A 28 -8.71 -15.25 -3.48
N ASN A 29 -9.95 -15.72 -3.44
CA ASN A 29 -10.57 -16.42 -4.56
C ASN A 29 -11.25 -15.49 -5.57
N GLU A 30 -11.46 -14.22 -5.23
CA GLU A 30 -12.16 -13.25 -6.08
C GLU A 30 -11.20 -12.39 -6.91
N VAL A 31 -9.90 -12.50 -6.66
CA VAL A 31 -8.87 -11.62 -7.24
C VAL A 31 -7.72 -12.41 -7.86
N ARG A 32 -7.29 -11.97 -9.04
CA ARG A 32 -6.03 -12.38 -9.67
C ARG A 32 -4.99 -11.29 -9.45
N ILE A 33 -3.86 -11.64 -8.85
CA ILE A 33 -2.80 -10.68 -8.53
C ILE A 33 -1.55 -11.00 -9.36
N GLU A 34 -1.09 -10.04 -10.16
CA GLU A 34 0.21 -10.09 -10.84
C GLU A 34 1.15 -9.08 -10.18
N GLU A 35 2.37 -9.52 -9.85
CA GLU A 35 3.40 -8.66 -9.27
C GLU A 35 4.59 -8.56 -10.22
N LEU A 36 4.93 -7.32 -10.59
CA LEU A 36 6.07 -7.01 -11.43
C LEU A 36 7.06 -6.13 -10.66
N ARG A 37 8.35 -6.31 -10.95
CA ARG A 37 9.41 -5.41 -10.51
C ARG A 37 10.14 -4.84 -11.71
N ILE A 38 10.27 -3.52 -11.73
CA ILE A 38 11.05 -2.81 -12.75
C ILE A 38 12.40 -2.44 -12.17
N LYS A 39 13.48 -2.78 -12.89
CA LYS A 39 14.86 -2.40 -12.54
C LYS A 39 15.50 -1.61 -13.68
N GLY A 40 16.44 -0.72 -13.34
CA GLY A 40 17.23 0.02 -14.32
C GLY A 40 16.46 1.14 -15.00
N GLY A 41 16.81 1.47 -16.25
CA GLY A 41 16.18 2.52 -17.06
C GLY A 41 16.73 3.94 -16.86
N ARG A 42 17.75 4.12 -16.01
CA ARG A 42 18.47 5.40 -15.88
C ARG A 42 19.91 5.31 -16.39
N THR A 43 20.70 4.43 -15.79
CA THR A 43 22.12 4.20 -16.15
C THR A 43 22.39 2.80 -16.70
N VAL A 44 21.49 1.86 -16.44
CA VAL A 44 21.52 0.48 -16.95
C VAL A 44 20.21 0.21 -17.70
N PRO A 45 20.17 -0.77 -18.63
CA PRO A 45 18.95 -1.09 -19.37
C PRO A 45 17.75 -1.36 -18.46
N LYS A 46 16.56 -0.93 -18.88
CA LYS A 46 15.30 -1.25 -18.19
C LYS A 46 15.03 -2.74 -18.34
N SER A 47 14.71 -3.41 -17.23
CA SER A 47 14.23 -4.80 -17.22
C SER A 47 12.99 -4.89 -16.35
N ILE A 48 12.07 -5.75 -16.77
CA ILE A 48 10.83 -6.06 -16.04
C ILE A 48 10.94 -7.53 -15.62
N VAL A 49 10.81 -7.79 -14.33
CA VAL A 49 10.87 -9.13 -13.74
C VAL A 49 9.51 -9.43 -13.15
N THR A 50 8.93 -10.55 -13.53
CA THR A 50 7.71 -11.08 -12.89
C THR A 50 8.11 -11.68 -11.54
N ILE A 51 7.59 -11.10 -10.46
CA ILE A 51 7.80 -11.59 -9.09
C ILE A 51 6.75 -12.68 -8.78
N ARG A 52 5.50 -12.43 -9.19
CA ARG A 52 4.39 -13.38 -9.10
C ARG A 52 3.57 -13.27 -10.37
N ALA A 53 3.41 -14.39 -11.06
CA ALA A 53 2.46 -14.49 -12.16
C ALA A 53 1.04 -14.56 -11.60
N ALA A 54 0.07 -14.00 -12.32
CA ALA A 54 -1.34 -14.17 -11.96
C ALA A 54 -1.71 -15.65 -11.97
N ASP A 55 -2.47 -16.07 -10.95
CA ASP A 55 -3.06 -17.40 -10.88
C ASP A 55 -4.00 -17.64 -12.08
N ASP A 56 -4.34 -18.91 -12.34
CA ASP A 56 -5.23 -19.28 -13.45
C ASP A 56 -6.58 -18.54 -13.36
N ASP A 57 -7.15 -18.25 -14.53
CA ASP A 57 -8.48 -17.66 -14.63
C ASP A 57 -9.54 -18.73 -14.37
N ILE A 58 -10.11 -18.70 -13.17
CA ILE A 58 -11.22 -19.56 -12.76
C ILE A 58 -12.53 -18.77 -12.66
N GLY A 59 -12.59 -17.58 -13.25
CA GLY A 59 -13.78 -16.72 -13.26
C GLY A 59 -13.76 -15.61 -12.20
N GLN A 60 -12.59 -15.25 -11.67
CA GLN A 60 -12.44 -14.16 -10.70
C GLN A 60 -12.98 -12.83 -11.26
N GLU A 61 -13.58 -12.01 -10.40
CA GLU A 61 -14.15 -10.72 -10.82
C GLU A 61 -13.09 -9.64 -11.03
N TYR A 62 -11.97 -9.73 -10.31
CA TYR A 62 -10.97 -8.67 -10.23
C TYR A 62 -9.58 -9.10 -10.72
N TYR A 63 -8.91 -8.19 -11.42
CA TYR A 63 -7.49 -8.27 -11.73
C TYR A 63 -6.74 -7.11 -11.07
N VAL A 64 -5.67 -7.44 -10.35
CA VAL A 64 -4.81 -6.47 -9.69
C VAL A 64 -3.39 -6.64 -10.21
N LEU A 65 -2.84 -5.57 -10.78
CA LEU A 65 -1.42 -5.48 -11.09
C LEU A 65 -0.73 -4.67 -10.00
N ILE A 66 0.36 -5.18 -9.43
CA ILE A 66 1.20 -4.43 -8.48
C ILE A 66 2.61 -4.32 -9.07
N VAL A 67 3.10 -3.09 -9.20
CA VAL A 67 4.40 -2.79 -9.82
C VAL A 67 5.33 -2.13 -8.80
N ASP A 68 6.34 -2.88 -8.36
CA ASP A 68 7.51 -2.35 -7.65
C ASP A 68 8.37 -1.55 -8.65
N CYS A 69 8.39 -0.22 -8.46
CA CYS A 69 9.04 0.71 -9.36
C CYS A 69 10.56 0.82 -9.16
N GLY A 70 11.11 0.21 -8.10
CA GLY A 70 12.53 0.26 -7.78
C GLY A 70 13.02 1.61 -7.23
N GLY A 71 12.14 2.35 -6.54
CA GLY A 71 12.45 3.57 -5.80
C GLY A 71 11.47 4.73 -6.02
N ASP A 72 11.40 5.62 -5.03
CA ASP A 72 10.50 6.78 -4.94
C ASP A 72 10.33 7.58 -6.24
N HIS A 73 11.46 7.96 -6.86
CA HIS A 73 11.54 8.80 -8.05
C HIS A 73 11.06 8.10 -9.31
N GLN A 74 10.91 6.77 -9.28
CA GLN A 74 10.49 5.97 -10.41
C GLN A 74 8.97 5.87 -10.50
N VAL A 75 8.22 5.96 -9.39
CA VAL A 75 6.76 5.76 -9.38
C VAL A 75 6.04 6.61 -10.45
N ARG A 76 6.30 7.92 -10.47
CA ARG A 76 5.70 8.84 -11.45
C ARG A 76 6.20 8.59 -12.89
N THR A 77 7.47 8.24 -13.04
CA THR A 77 8.08 7.96 -14.35
C THR A 77 7.51 6.68 -14.95
N ARG A 78 7.45 5.59 -14.18
CA ARG A 78 6.88 4.30 -14.60
C ARG A 78 5.40 4.41 -14.91
N LEU A 79 4.65 5.14 -14.09
CA LEU A 79 3.27 5.46 -14.42
C LEU A 79 3.19 6.12 -15.80
N GLY A 80 3.99 7.16 -16.05
CA GLY A 80 3.97 7.88 -17.34
C GLY A 80 4.30 7.00 -18.55
N GLU A 81 5.18 6.01 -18.38
CA GLU A 81 5.53 5.02 -19.41
C GLU A 81 4.38 4.04 -19.71
N GLU A 82 3.61 3.64 -18.68
CA GLU A 82 2.64 2.55 -18.78
C GLU A 82 1.17 3.02 -18.86
N HIS A 83 0.87 4.28 -18.49
CA HIS A 83 -0.50 4.80 -18.28
C HIS A 83 -1.41 4.59 -19.49
N HIS A 84 -0.93 4.91 -20.69
CA HIS A 84 -1.69 4.73 -21.93
C HIS A 84 -1.92 3.24 -22.24
N GLY A 85 -0.88 2.41 -22.09
CA GLY A 85 -0.97 0.98 -22.32
C GLY A 85 -1.93 0.28 -21.35
N LEU A 86 -1.93 0.67 -20.08
CA LEU A 86 -2.88 0.17 -19.08
C LEU A 86 -4.31 0.59 -19.41
N THR A 87 -4.52 1.83 -19.85
CA THR A 87 -5.85 2.31 -20.28
C THR A 87 -6.38 1.47 -21.44
N ILE A 88 -5.56 1.21 -22.47
CA ILE A 88 -5.93 0.34 -23.60
C ILE A 88 -6.25 -1.09 -23.13
N LYS A 89 -5.52 -1.60 -22.12
CA LYS A 89 -5.76 -2.92 -21.51
C LYS A 89 -6.99 -2.98 -20.61
N GLY A 90 -7.78 -1.90 -20.53
CA GLY A 90 -9.02 -1.83 -19.77
C GLY A 90 -8.82 -1.66 -18.26
N TYR A 91 -7.68 -1.14 -17.81
CA TYR A 91 -7.53 -0.72 -16.42
C TYR A 91 -8.43 0.48 -16.14
N GLU A 92 -9.29 0.35 -15.14
CA GLU A 92 -10.30 1.34 -14.78
C GLU A 92 -9.78 2.34 -13.75
N LYS A 93 -8.68 2.01 -13.06
CA LYS A 93 -8.08 2.84 -12.02
C LYS A 93 -6.62 2.49 -11.81
N ILE A 94 -5.83 3.51 -11.47
CA ILE A 94 -4.44 3.36 -11.08
C ILE A 94 -4.20 4.10 -9.76
N VAL A 95 -3.56 3.44 -8.80
CA VAL A 95 -3.20 4.02 -7.50
C VAL A 95 -1.68 3.95 -7.36
N CYS A 96 -1.06 5.09 -7.10
CA CYS A 96 0.38 5.18 -6.89
C CYS A 96 0.66 5.40 -5.40
N ILE A 97 1.57 4.63 -4.81
CA ILE A 97 1.98 4.76 -3.40
C ILE A 97 3.46 5.11 -3.35
N ARG A 98 3.80 6.12 -2.56
CA ARG A 98 5.17 6.61 -2.44
C ARG A 98 5.42 7.24 -1.07
N ASP A 99 6.61 6.99 -0.54
CA ASP A 99 7.10 7.64 0.66
C ASP A 99 7.49 9.10 0.41
N VAL A 100 7.28 9.95 1.40
CA VAL A 100 7.73 11.36 1.38
C VAL A 100 9.25 11.42 1.65
N ARG A 101 9.71 10.66 2.65
CA ARG A 101 11.12 10.47 3.00
C ARG A 101 11.80 9.57 1.96
N PRO A 102 13.14 9.64 1.75
CA PRO A 102 14.12 10.54 2.36
C PRO A 102 14.28 11.89 1.67
N LYS A 103 13.62 12.13 0.54
CA LYS A 103 13.92 13.31 -0.28
C LYS A 103 13.13 14.57 0.10
N PHE A 104 11.99 14.40 0.73
CA PHE A 104 11.09 15.48 1.07
C PHE A 104 10.76 15.44 2.56
N SER A 105 10.44 16.62 3.12
CA SER A 105 9.89 16.73 4.47
C SER A 105 8.36 16.85 4.42
N ARG A 106 7.71 16.90 5.58
CA ARG A 106 6.24 17.03 5.66
C ARG A 106 5.73 18.31 5.05
N GLU A 107 6.50 19.38 5.17
CA GLU A 107 6.17 20.71 4.63
C GLU A 107 6.16 20.71 3.09
N ASP A 108 6.90 19.79 2.46
CA ASP A 108 6.96 19.64 1.01
C ASP A 108 5.75 18.88 0.43
N ILE A 109 4.96 18.17 1.26
CA ILE A 109 3.87 17.30 0.81
C ILE A 109 2.92 17.99 -0.19
N PRO A 110 2.42 19.22 0.05
CA PRO A 110 1.52 19.88 -0.90
C PRO A 110 2.16 20.10 -2.27
N LYS A 111 3.44 20.50 -2.29
CA LYS A 111 4.19 20.76 -3.52
C LYS A 111 4.53 19.46 -4.25
N LEU A 112 4.95 18.43 -3.52
CA LEU A 112 5.21 17.10 -4.05
C LEU A 112 3.96 16.53 -4.72
N TYR A 113 2.82 16.60 -4.03
CA TYR A 113 1.54 16.12 -4.54
C TYR A 113 1.12 16.84 -5.82
N ALA A 114 1.25 18.17 -5.87
CA ALA A 114 0.98 18.96 -7.07
C ALA A 114 1.91 18.57 -8.24
N GLY A 115 3.20 18.35 -7.95
CA GLY A 115 4.18 17.92 -8.95
C GLY A 115 3.88 16.54 -9.54
N LEU A 116 3.45 15.58 -8.71
CA LEU A 116 3.09 14.23 -9.15
C LEU A 116 1.88 14.23 -10.08
N ARG A 117 0.88 15.06 -9.78
CA ARG A 117 -0.35 15.20 -10.59
C ARG A 117 -0.14 16.00 -11.87
N SER A 118 0.89 16.83 -11.93
CA SER A 118 1.17 17.64 -13.11
C SER A 118 1.38 16.76 -14.35
N GLY A 119 0.70 17.10 -15.44
CA GLY A 119 0.82 16.43 -16.73
C GLY A 119 0.28 14.99 -16.78
N ILE A 120 -0.56 14.57 -15.83
CA ILE A 120 -1.35 13.35 -15.96
C ILE A 120 -2.49 13.60 -16.97
N ASP A 121 -2.63 12.72 -17.95
CA ASP A 121 -3.72 12.80 -18.93
C ASP A 121 -5.04 12.33 -18.29
N ILE A 122 -5.99 13.25 -18.18
CA ILE A 122 -7.30 13.02 -17.57
C ILE A 122 -8.25 12.20 -18.45
N ASN A 123 -7.92 11.99 -19.73
CA ASN A 123 -8.71 11.17 -20.66
C ASN A 123 -8.34 9.68 -20.58
N LEU A 124 -7.28 9.34 -19.84
CA LEU A 124 -6.85 7.98 -19.59
C LEU A 124 -7.44 7.45 -18.28
N ALA A 125 -7.10 6.22 -17.91
CA ALA A 125 -7.53 5.63 -16.63
C ALA A 125 -7.21 6.59 -15.46
N PRO A 126 -8.16 6.88 -14.57
CA PRO A 126 -7.94 7.82 -13.47
C PRO A 126 -6.80 7.35 -12.57
N VAL A 127 -5.96 8.31 -12.16
CA VAL A 127 -4.81 8.10 -11.29
C VAL A 127 -5.01 8.86 -9.98
N ASP A 128 -4.74 8.20 -8.86
CA ASP A 128 -4.48 8.90 -7.59
C ASP A 128 -3.12 8.56 -7.02
N PHE A 129 -2.52 9.53 -6.32
CA PHE A 129 -1.28 9.34 -5.57
C PHE A 129 -1.62 9.29 -4.08
N ILE A 130 -1.08 8.31 -3.38
CA ILE A 130 -1.09 8.18 -1.92
C ILE A 130 0.34 8.42 -1.45
N LEU A 131 0.51 9.44 -0.63
CA LEU A 131 1.80 9.75 -0.02
C LEU A 131 1.80 9.23 1.40
N SER A 132 2.55 8.17 1.68
CA SER A 132 2.81 7.75 3.06
C SER A 132 3.62 8.86 3.75
N VAL A 133 3.02 9.51 4.76
CA VAL A 133 3.68 10.61 5.46
C VAL A 133 4.95 10.08 6.12
N MET A 134 6.08 10.65 5.71
CA MET A 134 7.42 10.12 5.91
C MET A 134 7.64 8.76 5.23
N GLU A 135 7.13 7.66 5.79
CA GLU A 135 7.32 6.31 5.25
C GLU A 135 6.09 5.43 5.51
N VAL A 136 5.89 4.39 4.70
CA VAL A 136 4.82 3.41 4.91
C VAL A 136 4.92 2.73 6.28
N GLU A 137 6.13 2.61 6.82
CA GLU A 137 6.37 2.09 8.17
C GLU A 137 5.64 2.89 9.27
N ALA A 138 5.25 4.14 9.02
CA ALA A 138 4.40 4.90 9.94
C ALA A 138 3.05 4.21 10.16
N TRP A 139 2.48 3.58 9.12
CA TRP A 139 1.25 2.81 9.24
C TRP A 139 1.46 1.56 10.08
N PHE A 140 2.61 0.89 9.92
CA PHE A 140 2.94 -0.31 10.68
C PHE A 140 3.17 0.01 12.15
N LEU A 141 3.76 1.18 12.47
CA LEU A 141 3.91 1.62 13.84
C LEU A 141 2.58 1.72 14.60
N ALA A 142 1.54 2.21 13.91
CA ALA A 142 0.22 2.47 14.49
C ALA A 142 -0.72 1.26 14.44
N GLU A 143 -0.45 0.27 13.58
CA GLU A 143 -1.04 -1.06 13.66
C GLU A 143 -0.37 -1.79 14.83
N PHE A 144 -0.90 -1.67 16.04
CA PHE A 144 -0.20 -2.15 17.23
C PHE A 144 -0.43 -3.65 17.55
N ASN A 145 -1.27 -4.36 16.80
CA ASN A 145 -1.53 -5.78 17.06
C ASN A 145 -0.35 -6.66 16.62
N HIS A 146 0.34 -6.31 15.52
CA HIS A 146 1.46 -7.11 15.01
C HIS A 146 2.62 -7.27 16.01
N TYR A 147 2.80 -6.33 16.96
CA TYR A 147 3.93 -6.40 17.87
C TYR A 147 3.94 -7.71 18.67
N ALA A 148 2.78 -8.16 19.15
CA ALA A 148 2.67 -9.42 19.91
C ALA A 148 2.92 -10.65 19.04
N GLU A 149 2.58 -10.61 17.75
CA GLU A 149 2.89 -11.66 16.78
C GLU A 149 4.40 -11.72 16.46
N ILE A 150 5.10 -10.58 16.51
CA ILE A 150 6.56 -10.53 16.36
C ILE A 150 7.27 -11.08 17.61
N ASP A 151 6.88 -10.59 18.78
CA ASP A 151 7.30 -11.12 20.08
C ASP A 151 6.36 -10.61 21.19
N PRO A 152 5.83 -11.49 22.06
CA PRO A 152 4.87 -11.09 23.10
C PRO A 152 5.44 -10.12 24.15
N LEU A 153 6.77 -9.94 24.22
CA LEU A 153 7.40 -8.92 25.06
C LEU A 153 7.25 -7.50 24.49
N ILE A 154 6.99 -7.36 23.19
CA ILE A 154 6.80 -6.07 22.56
C ILE A 154 5.32 -5.71 22.72
N THR A 155 5.03 -4.90 23.73
CA THR A 155 3.66 -4.42 23.97
C THR A 155 3.58 -2.91 23.73
N PRO A 156 2.39 -2.36 23.44
CA PRO A 156 2.21 -0.92 23.37
C PRO A 156 2.64 -0.18 24.64
N HIS A 157 2.48 -0.82 25.80
CA HIS A 157 2.95 -0.29 27.09
C HIS A 157 4.48 -0.18 27.12
N GLU A 158 5.19 -1.26 26.74
CA GLU A 158 6.66 -1.25 26.72
C GLU A 158 7.19 -0.21 25.74
N ILE A 159 6.61 -0.13 24.54
CA ILE A 159 6.96 0.90 23.54
C ILE A 159 6.77 2.30 24.13
N ALA A 160 5.60 2.60 24.69
CA ALA A 160 5.31 3.92 25.25
C ALA A 160 6.18 4.27 26.47
N SER A 161 6.65 3.28 27.23
CA SER A 161 7.50 3.49 28.40
C SER A 161 8.99 3.67 28.09
N GLN A 162 9.46 3.08 26.98
CA GLN A 162 10.88 3.05 26.63
C GLN A 162 11.22 3.99 25.46
N LEU A 163 10.26 4.27 24.57
CA LEU A 163 10.44 5.10 23.38
C LEU A 163 9.70 6.42 23.48
N SER A 164 9.92 7.29 22.49
CA SER A 164 9.35 8.65 22.44
C SER A 164 7.97 8.73 21.79
N PHE A 165 7.22 7.63 21.74
CA PHE A 165 5.87 7.59 21.18
C PHE A 165 5.03 6.46 21.76
N ASN A 166 3.72 6.60 21.64
CA ASN A 166 2.73 5.59 21.92
C ASN A 166 2.01 5.15 20.63
N PRO A 167 2.14 3.88 20.20
CA PRO A 167 1.57 3.41 18.93
C PRO A 167 0.03 3.43 18.90
N VAL A 168 -0.62 3.46 20.06
CA VAL A 168 -2.09 3.42 20.17
C VAL A 168 -2.72 4.78 19.96
N VAL A 169 -2.09 5.86 20.44
CA VAL A 169 -2.74 7.18 20.53
C VAL A 169 -2.02 8.28 19.76
N ASP A 170 -0.71 8.16 19.55
CA ASP A 170 0.03 9.19 18.83
C ASP A 170 -0.29 9.14 17.34
N ASP A 171 -0.13 10.30 16.68
CA ASP A 171 -0.23 10.40 15.24
C ASP A 171 1.05 9.87 14.59
N PRO A 172 1.00 8.73 13.86
CA PRO A 172 2.18 8.17 13.22
C PRO A 172 2.75 9.09 12.13
N ALA A 173 1.95 9.99 11.56
CA ALA A 173 2.40 10.95 10.58
C ALA A 173 3.45 11.92 11.15
N LEU A 174 3.52 12.10 12.48
CA LEU A 174 4.47 12.97 13.16
C LEU A 174 5.83 12.30 13.45
N ARG A 175 6.02 11.02 13.09
CA ARG A 175 7.28 10.28 13.27
C ARG A 175 8.27 10.57 12.15
N ASP A 176 9.46 11.06 12.48
CA ASP A 176 10.46 11.52 11.49
C ASP A 176 11.17 10.39 10.75
N ASP A 177 11.35 9.26 11.41
CA ASP A 177 12.04 8.09 10.88
C ASP A 177 11.29 6.81 11.28
N PRO A 178 10.10 6.56 10.69
CA PRO A 178 9.25 5.45 11.09
C PRO A 178 9.93 4.07 11.00
N ALA A 179 10.77 3.84 9.99
CA ALA A 179 11.52 2.60 9.88
C ALA A 179 12.49 2.38 11.05
N SER A 180 13.14 3.46 11.52
CA SER A 180 14.01 3.40 12.71
C SER A 180 13.22 3.20 13.99
N ASP A 181 12.08 3.88 14.15
CA ASP A 181 11.18 3.70 15.29
C ASP A 181 10.66 2.26 15.38
N LEU A 182 10.35 1.64 14.23
CA LEU A 182 9.90 0.24 14.18
C LEU A 182 11.03 -0.71 14.58
N SER A 183 12.26 -0.43 14.14
CA SER A 183 13.46 -1.18 14.55
C SER A 183 13.72 -1.06 16.06
N LEU A 184 13.58 0.13 16.64
CA LEU A 184 13.71 0.35 18.08
C LEU A 184 12.62 -0.40 18.86
N SER A 185 11.39 -0.39 18.38
CA SER A 185 10.28 -1.14 19.00
C SER A 185 10.58 -2.65 19.04
N TYR A 186 11.11 -3.20 17.94
CA TYR A 186 11.49 -4.61 17.87
C TYR A 186 12.69 -4.95 18.76
N SER A 187 13.59 -3.98 18.98
CA SER A 187 14.77 -4.18 19.82
C SER A 187 14.45 -4.39 21.31
N ILE A 188 13.26 -4.01 21.77
CA ILE A 188 12.77 -4.29 23.14
C ILE A 188 12.86 -5.79 23.47
N ALA A 189 12.58 -6.65 22.49
CA ALA A 189 12.69 -8.11 22.61
C ALA A 189 13.93 -8.69 21.91
N GLY A 190 14.94 -7.86 21.62
CA GLY A 190 16.15 -8.27 20.90
C GLY A 190 15.91 -8.68 19.44
N LYS A 191 14.80 -8.25 18.82
CA LYS A 191 14.54 -8.46 17.39
C LYS A 191 15.07 -7.28 16.58
N THR A 192 15.10 -7.43 15.25
CA THR A 192 15.54 -6.39 14.32
C THR A 192 14.51 -6.22 13.21
N TYR A 193 14.22 -4.98 12.84
CA TYR A 193 13.54 -4.64 11.59
C TYR A 193 14.56 -4.31 10.51
N SER A 194 14.36 -4.83 9.29
CA SER A 194 15.11 -4.37 8.12
C SER A 194 14.20 -4.42 6.91
N LYS A 195 14.24 -3.40 6.03
CA LYS A 195 13.37 -3.33 4.85
C LYS A 195 13.52 -4.55 3.92
N GLY A 196 14.70 -5.18 3.90
CA GLY A 196 14.94 -6.41 3.14
C GLY A 196 14.28 -7.67 3.70
N GLN A 197 13.71 -7.61 4.90
CA GLN A 197 12.99 -8.69 5.60
C GLN A 197 11.61 -8.22 6.06
N ALA A 198 11.04 -7.21 5.37
CA ALA A 198 9.76 -6.62 5.74
C ALA A 198 8.61 -7.63 5.75
N SER A 199 8.73 -8.77 5.03
CA SER A 199 7.71 -9.83 5.00
C SER A 199 7.30 -10.29 6.40
N ARG A 200 8.23 -10.42 7.36
CA ARG A 200 7.87 -10.84 8.73
C ARG A 200 6.92 -9.85 9.40
N THR A 201 7.17 -8.55 9.24
CA THR A 201 6.29 -7.50 9.75
C THR A 201 4.97 -7.52 9.01
N ILE A 202 5.02 -7.52 7.68
CA ILE A 202 3.85 -7.49 6.82
C ILE A 202 2.92 -8.67 7.09
N ASP A 203 3.45 -9.88 7.22
CA ASP A 203 2.66 -11.09 7.51
C ASP A 203 2.07 -11.09 8.93
N ALA A 204 2.62 -10.29 9.86
CA ALA A 204 2.14 -10.14 11.22
C ALA A 204 1.10 -9.02 11.39
N LEU A 205 0.92 -8.14 10.40
CA LEU A 205 -0.04 -7.05 10.47
C LEU A 205 -1.48 -7.57 10.56
N ASP A 206 -2.27 -6.96 11.45
CA ASP A 206 -3.71 -7.21 11.51
C ASP A 206 -4.44 -6.41 10.42
N TYR A 207 -4.61 -7.04 9.25
CA TYR A 207 -5.29 -6.43 8.12
C TYR A 207 -6.77 -6.15 8.35
N ALA A 208 -7.42 -6.89 9.26
CA ALA A 208 -8.81 -6.60 9.61
C ALA A 208 -8.87 -5.28 10.38
N TYR A 209 -8.03 -5.12 11.42
CA TYR A 209 -7.90 -3.86 12.16
C TYR A 209 -7.45 -2.69 11.28
N ILE A 210 -6.53 -2.93 10.33
CA ILE A 210 -6.13 -1.93 9.33
C ILE A 210 -7.35 -1.41 8.56
N TYR A 211 -8.18 -2.34 8.09
CA TYR A 211 -9.34 -2.06 7.25
C TYR A 211 -10.47 -1.37 8.03
N THR A 212 -10.74 -1.78 9.26
CA THR A 212 -11.93 -1.33 10.02
C THR A 212 -11.68 -0.13 10.93
N ASP A 213 -10.48 0.02 11.49
CA ASP A 213 -10.23 0.98 12.57
C ASP A 213 -9.04 1.89 12.28
N LEU A 214 -7.87 1.33 11.91
CA LEU A 214 -6.66 2.13 11.73
C LEU A 214 -6.80 3.12 10.57
N ALA A 215 -7.48 2.72 9.49
CA ALA A 215 -7.77 3.58 8.36
C ALA A 215 -8.45 4.90 8.81
N ASP A 216 -9.29 4.90 9.83
CA ASP A 216 -9.95 6.11 10.31
C ASP A 216 -9.01 7.08 11.04
N ARG A 217 -7.86 6.60 11.54
CA ARG A 217 -6.84 7.42 12.19
C ARG A 217 -5.86 8.05 11.21
N ILE A 218 -5.66 7.45 10.04
CA ILE A 218 -4.62 7.85 9.08
C ILE A 218 -5.26 8.21 7.73
N PRO A 219 -5.38 9.51 7.39
CA PRO A 219 -6.10 9.97 6.21
C PRO A 219 -5.65 9.33 4.89
N GLU A 220 -4.35 9.12 4.70
CA GLU A 220 -3.79 8.55 3.46
C GLU A 220 -4.06 7.04 3.36
N LEU A 221 -4.00 6.32 4.48
CA LEU A 221 -4.40 4.92 4.55
C LEU A 221 -5.91 4.78 4.31
N LYS A 222 -6.73 5.65 4.90
CA LYS A 222 -8.17 5.71 4.60
C LYS A 222 -8.44 5.84 3.12
N ARG A 223 -7.72 6.74 2.45
CA ARG A 223 -7.89 6.99 1.02
C ARG A 223 -7.48 5.77 0.19
N LEU A 224 -6.40 5.07 0.57
CA LEU A 224 -6.00 3.81 -0.05
C LEU A 224 -7.08 2.72 0.13
N VAL A 225 -7.53 2.51 1.37
CA VAL A 225 -8.58 1.54 1.72
C VAL A 225 -9.86 1.82 0.93
N ASN A 226 -10.31 3.08 0.88
CA ASN A 226 -11.49 3.46 0.11
C ASN A 226 -11.33 3.18 -1.39
N HIS A 227 -10.13 3.38 -1.96
CA HIS A 227 -9.88 3.05 -3.37
C HIS A 227 -9.96 1.55 -3.63
N MET A 228 -9.47 0.73 -2.70
CA MET A 228 -9.52 -0.72 -2.77
C MET A 228 -10.94 -1.23 -2.56
N ASP A 229 -11.60 -0.88 -1.46
CA ASP A 229 -12.96 -1.31 -1.13
C ASP A 229 -13.98 -0.94 -2.21
N SER A 230 -14.02 0.32 -2.64
CA SER A 230 -14.93 0.75 -3.71
C SER A 230 -14.71 0.03 -5.04
N PHE A 231 -13.50 -0.52 -5.26
CA PHE A 231 -13.17 -1.21 -6.48
C PHE A 231 -13.42 -2.72 -6.38
N LEU A 232 -13.00 -3.32 -5.26
CA LEU A 232 -12.87 -4.77 -5.01
C LEU A 232 -14.05 -5.37 -4.26
N THR A 233 -14.99 -4.55 -3.80
CA THR A 233 -16.23 -5.03 -3.18
C THR A 233 -17.34 -5.02 -4.23
N PRO A 234 -18.08 -6.13 -4.42
CA PRO A 234 -19.22 -6.16 -5.32
C PRO A 234 -20.26 -5.12 -4.90
N PRO A 235 -20.96 -4.45 -5.85
CA PRO A 235 -22.10 -3.62 -5.50
C PRO A 235 -23.09 -4.49 -4.72
N GLN A 236 -23.44 -4.09 -3.49
CA GLN A 236 -24.50 -4.75 -2.76
C GLN A 236 -25.75 -4.74 -3.65
N LEU A 237 -26.20 -5.93 -4.07
CA LEU A 237 -27.49 -6.08 -4.72
C LEU A 237 -28.51 -5.58 -3.71
N THR A 238 -29.04 -4.37 -3.93
CA THR A 238 -30.21 -3.90 -3.21
C THR A 238 -31.32 -4.90 -3.49
N GLN A 239 -31.62 -5.75 -2.51
CA GLN A 239 -32.81 -6.59 -2.56
C GLN A 239 -33.99 -5.63 -2.70
N SER A 240 -34.61 -5.60 -3.88
CA SER A 240 -35.83 -4.84 -4.10
C SER A 240 -36.89 -5.37 -3.13
N PRO A 241 -37.55 -4.52 -2.32
CA PRO A 241 -38.51 -4.97 -1.32
C PRO A 241 -39.88 -5.40 -1.92
N PHE A 242 -39.97 -5.65 -3.22
CA PHE A 242 -41.22 -6.01 -3.88
C PHE A 242 -41.07 -7.32 -4.67
N GLY A 243 -41.14 -8.42 -3.93
CA GLY A 243 -41.56 -9.71 -4.45
C GLY A 243 -42.87 -10.10 -3.81
N LEU A 244 -44.00 -9.66 -4.38
CA LEU A 244 -45.27 -10.38 -4.27
C LEU A 244 -45.98 -10.32 -5.62
N SER A 245 -45.97 -11.49 -6.27
CA SER A 245 -46.90 -11.96 -7.29
C SER A 245 -48.33 -12.03 -6.78
#